data_AF-A0A2N7VU18-F1
#
_entry.id   AF-A0A2N7VU18-F1
#
_cell.length_a   1.000
_cell.length_b   1.000
_cell.length_c   1.000
_cell.angle_alpha   90.00
_cell.angle_beta   90.00
_cell.angle_gamma   90.00
#
_symmetry.space_group_name_H-M   'P 1'
#
loop_
_entity.id
_entity.type
_entity.pdbx_description
1 polymer ?
#
loop_
_entity_poly.entity_id
_entity_poly.type
_entity_poly.pdbx_seq_one_letter_code
_entity_poly.pdbx_strand_id
1 'polypeptide(L)' 'MLDLFGQVVVTYEDLDAWVSALAPGFAANEHRRAHYIERWNVADKVARAKLAGTFDSTIENARARRAFLARRFGVIPMP' A
#
# COMPACT_ATOMS: atom_id res chain seq x y z
N MET A 1 -9.61 -10.71 7.64
CA MET A 1 -9.86 -11.16 9.03
C MET A 1 -10.55 -10.02 9.76
N LEU A 2 -11.73 -10.26 10.34
CA LEU A 2 -12.40 -9.27 11.18
C LEU A 2 -11.95 -9.47 12.63
N ASP A 3 -11.93 -8.39 13.41
CA ASP A 3 -11.72 -8.47 14.85
C ASP A 3 -12.99 -8.94 15.58
N LEU A 4 -12.93 -9.00 16.91
CA LEU A 4 -14.03 -9.45 17.76
C LEU A 4 -15.26 -8.51 17.73
N PHE A 5 -15.15 -7.35 17.09
CA PHE A 5 -16.20 -6.35 16.95
C PHE A 5 -16.69 -6.20 15.51
N GLY A 6 -16.27 -7.09 14.60
CA GLY A 6 -16.65 -7.04 13.19
C GLY A 6 -15.93 -5.95 12.40
N GLN A 7 -14.88 -5.34 12.95
CA GLN A 7 -14.04 -4.37 12.25
C GLN A 7 -12.97 -5.11 11.46
N VAL A 8 -12.51 -4.55 10.36
CA VAL A 8 -11.43 -5.15 9.59
C VAL A 8 -10.11 -5.00 10.36
N VAL A 9 -9.38 -6.09 10.52
CA VAL A 9 -8.03 -6.05 11.09
C VAL A 9 -7.07 -5.45 10.05
N VAL A 10 -6.43 -4.35 10.45
CA VAL A 10 -5.32 -3.73 9.72
C VAL A 10 -4.03 -4.00 10.49
N THR A 11 -3.13 -4.77 9.90
CA THR A 11 -1.84 -5.13 10.46
C THR A 11 -0.75 -4.19 9.95
N TYR A 12 0.41 -4.21 10.62
CA TYR A 12 1.58 -3.49 10.14
C TYR A 12 2.05 -4.00 8.76
N GLU A 13 1.95 -5.30 8.50
CA GLU A 13 2.27 -5.89 7.20
C GLU A 13 1.36 -5.36 6.08
N ASP A 14 0.07 -5.12 6.38
CA ASP A 14 -0.84 -4.52 5.39
C ASP A 14 -0.42 -3.09 5.04
N LEU A 15 -0.02 -2.31 6.05
CA LEU A 15 0.46 -0.95 5.86
C LEU A 15 1.76 -0.94 5.05
N ASP A 16 2.68 -1.84 5.36
CA ASP A 16 3.95 -1.97 4.65
C ASP A 16 3.75 -2.40 3.18
N ALA A 17 2.89 -3.40 2.94
CA ALA A 17 2.52 -3.83 1.59
C ALA A 17 1.87 -2.71 0.79
N TRP A 18 0.98 -1.93 1.41
CA TRP A 18 0.34 -0.78 0.79
C TRP A 18 1.34 0.31 0.42
N VAL A 19 2.22 0.71 1.36
CA VAL A 19 3.21 1.76 1.10
C VAL A 19 4.22 1.31 0.06
N SER A 20 4.71 0.08 0.12
CA SER A 20 5.64 -0.49 -0.85
C SER A 20 5.05 -0.51 -2.26
N ALA A 21 3.76 -0.84 -2.41
CA ALA A 21 3.11 -0.89 -3.71
C ALA A 21 2.74 0.50 -4.26
N LEU A 22 2.14 1.37 -3.45
CA LEU A 22 1.61 2.65 -3.91
C LEU A 22 2.63 3.79 -3.83
N ALA A 23 3.51 3.78 -2.83
CA ALA A 23 4.45 4.87 -2.53
C ALA A 23 5.86 4.36 -2.15
N PRO A 24 6.55 3.57 -3.02
CA PRO A 24 7.84 2.95 -2.70
C PRO A 24 8.94 3.96 -2.37
N GLY A 25 8.87 5.20 -2.88
CA GLY A 25 9.79 6.27 -2.50
C GLY A 25 9.77 6.65 -1.00
N PHE A 26 8.73 6.21 -0.27
CA PHE A 26 8.62 6.33 1.19
C PHE A 26 8.88 5.00 1.91
N ALA A 27 8.82 3.86 1.21
CA ALA A 27 8.90 2.52 1.82
C ALA A 27 10.29 2.19 2.36
N ALA A 28 11.35 2.61 1.66
CA ALA A 28 12.74 2.28 1.98
C ALA A 28 13.28 2.90 3.29
N ASN A 29 12.61 3.92 3.83
CA ASN A 29 13.02 4.56 5.08
C ASN A 29 11.86 4.53 6.09
N GLU A 30 12.11 3.94 7.26
CA GLU A 30 11.09 3.74 8.29
C GLU A 30 10.42 5.03 8.76
N HIS A 31 11.19 6.11 8.97
CA HIS A 31 10.64 7.38 9.43
C HIS A 31 9.75 8.02 8.35
N ARG A 32 10.18 7.95 7.08
CA ARG A 32 9.38 8.45 5.94
C ARG A 32 8.14 7.61 5.73
N ARG A 33 8.22 6.28 5.91
CA ARG A 33 7.08 5.36 5.86
C ARG A 33 6.08 5.69 6.97
N ALA A 34 6.53 5.79 8.21
CA ALA A 34 5.67 6.15 9.35
C ALA A 34 4.97 7.51 9.14
N HIS A 35 5.74 8.52 8.72
CA HIS A 35 5.18 9.83 8.38
C HIS A 35 4.13 9.75 7.26
N TYR A 36 4.39 8.97 6.21
CA TYR A 36 3.43 8.77 5.12
C TYR A 36 2.17 8.05 5.60
N ILE A 37 2.31 7.01 6.43
CA ILE A 37 1.19 6.25 7.01
C ILE A 37 0.27 7.17 7.81
N GLU A 38 0.85 7.97 8.70
CA GLU A 38 0.11 8.90 9.54
C GLU A 38 -0.52 10.03 8.72
N ARG A 39 0.29 10.76 7.94
CA ARG A 39 -0.14 11.96 7.21
C ARG A 39 -1.22 11.66 6.18
N TRP A 40 -1.18 10.48 5.57
CA TRP A 40 -2.15 10.05 4.58
C TRP A 40 -3.18 9.04 5.05
N ASN A 41 -3.26 8.82 6.37
CA ASN A 41 -4.21 7.92 7.02
C ASN A 41 -4.32 6.57 6.28
N VAL A 42 -3.17 5.91 6.09
CA VAL A 42 -3.09 4.67 5.31
C VAL A 42 -3.92 3.57 5.97
N ALA A 43 -4.01 3.55 7.30
CA ALA A 43 -4.84 2.59 8.02
C ALA A 43 -6.31 2.63 7.60
N ASP A 44 -6.92 3.81 7.49
CA ASP A 44 -8.32 3.94 7.03
C ASP A 44 -8.48 3.49 5.56
N LYS A 45 -7.52 3.80 4.70
CA LYS A 45 -7.54 3.37 3.29
C LYS A 45 -7.47 1.85 3.16
N VAL A 46 -6.56 1.23 3.90
CA VAL A 46 -6.43 -0.24 3.96
C VAL A 46 -7.72 -0.84 4.51
N ALA A 47 -8.28 -0.27 5.58
CA ALA A 47 -9.50 -0.77 6.19
C ALA A 47 -10.67 -0.78 5.18
N ARG A 48 -10.89 0.34 4.48
CA ARG A 48 -11.92 0.46 3.44
C ARG A 48 -11.69 -0.50 2.28
N ALA A 49 -10.45 -0.65 1.82
CA ALA A 49 -10.12 -1.56 0.73
C ALA A 49 -10.38 -3.02 1.11
N LYS A 50 -10.07 -3.42 2.36
CA LYS A 50 -10.37 -4.76 2.85
C LYS A 50 -11.86 -5.01 3.03
N LEU A 51 -12.61 -4.04 3.55
CA LEU A 51 -14.08 -4.13 3.65
C LEU A 51 -14.75 -4.23 2.28
N ALA A 52 -14.19 -3.55 1.27
CA ALA A 52 -14.67 -3.62 -0.11
C ALA A 52 -14.17 -4.88 -0.87
N GLY A 53 -13.30 -5.69 -0.28
CA GLY A 53 -12.67 -6.83 -0.96
C GLY A 53 -11.71 -6.45 -2.09
N THR A 54 -11.20 -5.21 -2.11
CA THR A 54 -10.34 -4.69 -3.19
C THR A 54 -8.87 -4.53 -2.81
N PHE A 55 -8.49 -4.83 -1.57
CA PHE A 55 -7.12 -4.62 -1.04
C PHE A 55 -6.04 -5.25 -1.94
N ASP A 56 -6.12 -6.55 -2.21
CA ASP A 56 -5.12 -7.26 -3.03
C ASP A 56 -5.08 -6.73 -4.46
N SER A 57 -6.25 -6.53 -5.08
CA SER A 57 -6.34 -5.99 -6.44
C SER A 57 -5.76 -4.57 -6.56
N THR A 58 -5.88 -3.76 -5.50
CA THR A 58 -5.32 -2.40 -5.46
C THR A 58 -3.80 -2.45 -5.46
N ILE A 59 -3.22 -3.33 -4.66
CA ILE A 59 -1.77 -3.56 -4.60
C ILE A 59 -1.24 -4.05 -5.94
N GLU A 60 -1.87 -5.07 -6.52
CA GLU A 60 -1.43 -5.66 -7.80
C GLU A 60 -1.56 -4.66 -8.96
N ASN A 61 -2.65 -3.90 -9.02
CA ASN A 61 -2.83 -2.86 -10.03
C ASN A 61 -1.77 -1.75 -9.90
N ALA A 62 -1.39 -1.35 -8.68
CA ALA A 62 -0.34 -0.35 -8.45
C ALA A 62 1.03 -0.86 -8.93
N ARG A 63 1.38 -2.11 -8.62
CA ARG A 63 2.60 -2.77 -9.08
C ARG A 63 2.62 -2.90 -10.61
N ALA A 64 1.56 -3.41 -11.20
CA ALA A 64 1.43 -3.59 -12.64
C ALA A 64 1.53 -2.25 -13.40
N ARG A 65 0.85 -1.21 -12.91
CA ARG A 65 0.94 0.14 -13.48
C ARG A 65 2.37 0.67 -13.46
N ARG A 66 3.09 0.50 -12.36
CA ARG A 66 4.49 0.93 -12.23
C ARG A 66 5.40 0.17 -13.19
N ALA A 67 5.26 -1.15 -13.27
CA ALA A 67 6.01 -1.99 -14.21
C ALA A 67 5.74 -1.60 -15.67
N PHE A 68 4.48 -1.32 -16.01
CA PHE A 68 4.10 -0.82 -17.34
C PHE A 68 4.78 0.53 -17.66
N LEU A 69 4.74 1.49 -16.72
CA LEU A 69 5.38 2.79 -16.90
C LEU A 69 6.91 2.67 -17.04
N ALA A 70 7.54 1.85 -16.20
CA ALA A 70 8.97 1.54 -16.28
C ALA A 70 9.36 1.02 -17.68
N ARG A 71 8.61 0.03 -18.19
CA ARG A 71 8.82 -0.52 -19.54
C ARG A 71 8.58 0.53 -20.64
N ARG A 72 7.52 1.33 -20.51
CA ARG A 72 7.12 2.31 -21.53
C ARG A 72 8.10 3.46 -21.67
N PHE A 73 8.67 3.91 -20.56
CA PHE A 73 9.52 5.11 -20.50
C PHE A 73 11.01 4.80 -20.25
N GLY A 74 11.40 3.53 -20.16
CA GLY A 74 12.79 3.14 -19.89
C GLY A 74 13.27 3.53 -18.49
N VAL A 75 12.35 3.74 -17.54
CA VAL A 75 12.67 4.12 -16.16
C VAL A 75 12.92 2.84 -15.37
N ILE A 76 14.11 2.70 -14.80
CA ILE A 76 14.42 1.60 -13.88
C ILE A 76 13.56 1.81 -12.61
N PRO A 77 12.71 0.85 -12.22
CA PRO A 77 11.97 0.96 -10.97
C PRO A 77 12.98 1.01 -9.82
N MET A 78 12.89 2.06 -8.99
CA MET A 78 13.70 2.16 -7.77
C MET A 78 13.41 0.94 -6.87
N PRO A 79 14.46 0.34 -6.27
CA PRO A 79 14.32 -0.80 -5.37
C PRO A 79 13.50 -0.46 -4.12
#